data_AF-A0A1Y2LFN0-F1
#
_entry.id   AF-A0A1Y2LFN0-F1
#
_cell.length_a   1.000
_cell.length_b   1.000
_cell.length_c   1.000
_cell.angle_alpha   90.00
_cell.angle_beta   90.00
_cell.angle_gamma   90.00
#
_symmetry.space_group_name_H-M   'P 1'
#
loop_
_entity.id
_entity.type
_entity.pdbx_description
1 polymer ?
#
loop_
_entity_poly.entity_id
_entity_poly.type
_entity_poly.pdbx_seq_one_letter_code
_entity_poly.pdbx_strand_id
1 'polypeptide(L)'
;MTLRIKCLLSVWGQKYIDEFLSLSAPTVLASGNLPALTQGADLEFLVLTTRESVKVFQESEVFSEIERTCPVRFIFIDDLVPGRMYGVTLTLAYARGIADSGILQTDTHFIFMNADFVYADNSFSTILTKIQQGHTCIVAPSLRVVSENVVEEINSHKKTGEMKLSFSPRQLVRISLRNLHPTVVGKFINFNTGFNCKTHNQLYWKIDRNSILARHYLIFMMMIKPEKEISGVNSYCDYGFIPELVPNAKVEILADSDQFFMMELQGFKQELDFVIPNKLNIKDIASELSNWTTKEHRDVSQYDIIFHSEDITEEATIVAREAKDIVQSIEHLMTSPINHCFHMYWVKGVINWKSNRGDSSLPSEVNADFDMKKYKYYNFMINIRKIFCREKKRGSFLRRDWIDYYNFKKWIRSCKKEKGSNNVAIIGTEDELLKRILDDQGVNWIDMSSLSLVESICNVGSLSGEGMHIFFVNCTSGDICALLSNLDRIEYRINIQDVSIFNKVNYDNDGYNELIRSVFGLATQLRDHSGQKIYFNGSIIRSIVNKKFDYIRLMFRLLPNTAKYIILPFAVVLISFLFMERIIVHMLLLMGLGGRARVGCTSALYTAIEPSNKNR
;
A
#
# COMPACT_ATOMS: atom_id res chain seq x y z
N MET A 1 34.38 27.31 0.07
CA MET A 1 33.52 26.84 1.17
C MET A 1 33.67 25.33 1.24
N THR A 2 33.85 24.76 2.43
CA THR A 2 33.88 23.30 2.61
C THR A 2 32.48 22.74 2.32
N LEU A 3 32.39 21.69 1.51
CA LEU A 3 31.12 20.99 1.25
C LEU A 3 30.63 20.38 2.57
N ARG A 4 29.35 20.58 2.92
CA ARG A 4 28.73 19.94 4.09
C ARG A 4 27.79 18.83 3.64
N ILE A 5 27.97 17.65 4.21
CA ILE A 5 27.16 16.47 3.94
C ILE A 5 26.65 15.90 5.27
N LYS A 6 25.37 15.53 5.31
CA LYS A 6 24.81 14.74 6.40
C LYS A 6 24.19 13.45 5.84
N CYS A 7 24.63 12.30 6.33
CA CYS A 7 24.01 11.03 6.02
C CYS A 7 22.88 10.77 7.03
N LEU A 8 21.64 10.63 6.54
CA LEU A 8 20.46 10.38 7.37
C LEU A 8 20.10 8.89 7.30
N LEU A 9 20.42 8.13 8.34
CA LEU A 9 20.00 6.74 8.47
C LEU A 9 18.76 6.64 9.35
N SER A 10 17.60 6.33 8.76
CA SER A 10 16.40 6.05 9.55
C SER A 10 16.26 4.55 9.80
N VAL A 11 16.33 4.16 11.08
CA VAL A 11 16.37 2.75 11.48
C VAL A 11 15.77 2.57 12.87
N TRP A 12 14.82 1.65 13.00
CA TRP A 12 14.22 1.30 14.28
C TRP A 12 13.69 -0.14 14.27
N GLY A 13 13.63 -0.74 15.45
CA GLY A 13 13.21 -2.13 15.62
C GLY A 13 14.34 -3.12 15.37
N GLN A 14 14.42 -4.13 16.24
CA GLN A 14 15.55 -5.05 16.33
C GLN A 14 15.94 -5.67 14.98
N LYS A 15 14.97 -6.19 14.23
CA LYS A 15 15.23 -6.81 12.92
C LYS A 15 15.98 -5.87 11.96
N TYR A 16 15.54 -4.62 11.82
CA TYR A 16 16.15 -3.68 10.87
C TYR A 16 17.53 -3.20 11.35
N ILE A 17 17.72 -3.09 12.66
CA ILE A 17 19.03 -2.77 13.24
C ILE A 17 20.01 -3.91 13.00
N ASP A 18 19.60 -5.16 13.26
CA ASP A 18 20.43 -6.34 13.01
C ASP A 18 20.78 -6.46 11.53
N GLU A 19 19.81 -6.25 10.64
CA GLU A 19 20.02 -6.29 9.19
C GLU A 19 20.97 -5.19 8.73
N PHE A 20 20.81 -3.96 9.25
CA PHE A 20 21.74 -2.86 8.97
C PHE A 20 23.15 -3.19 9.43
N LEU A 21 23.33 -3.55 10.72
CA LEU A 21 24.65 -3.82 11.28
C LEU A 21 25.31 -5.03 10.60
N SER A 22 24.55 -6.07 10.27
CA SER A 22 25.11 -7.27 9.67
C SER A 22 25.36 -7.16 8.17
N LEU A 23 24.54 -6.45 7.39
CA LEU A 23 24.64 -6.49 5.93
C LEU A 23 24.96 -5.12 5.32
N SER A 24 24.22 -4.09 5.72
CA SER A 24 24.30 -2.76 5.09
C SER A 24 25.52 -1.97 5.55
N ALA A 25 25.74 -1.84 6.86
CA ALA A 25 26.83 -1.08 7.46
C ALA A 25 28.23 -1.51 6.97
N PRO A 26 28.54 -2.82 6.83
CA PRO A 26 29.81 -3.24 6.23
C PRO A 26 30.04 -2.69 4.82
N THR A 27 28.98 -2.56 4.00
CA THR A 27 29.10 -1.98 2.64
C THR A 27 29.20 -0.47 2.63
N VAL A 28 28.56 0.21 3.59
CA VAL A 28 28.74 1.65 3.82
C VAL A 28 30.20 1.97 4.14
N LEU A 29 30.92 1.06 4.82
CA LEU A 29 32.34 1.18 5.16
C LEU A 29 33.32 0.80 4.05
N ALA A 30 32.85 0.38 2.86
CA ALA A 30 33.72 0.14 1.71
C ALA A 30 34.46 1.44 1.31
N SER A 31 35.67 1.32 0.75
CA SER A 31 36.57 2.47 0.51
C SER A 31 35.94 3.58 -0.33
N GLY A 32 35.15 3.23 -1.34
CA GLY A 32 34.48 4.18 -2.23
C GLY A 32 33.15 4.72 -1.67
N ASN A 33 32.77 4.35 -0.44
CA ASN A 33 31.53 4.77 0.19
C ASN A 33 31.77 5.82 1.29
N LEU A 34 31.43 5.54 2.55
CA LEU A 34 31.54 6.52 3.64
C LEU A 34 32.95 7.11 3.79
N PRO A 35 34.05 6.33 3.71
CA PRO A 35 35.42 6.87 3.74
C PRO A 35 35.75 7.82 2.58
N ALA A 36 35.10 7.69 1.42
CA ALA A 36 35.30 8.63 0.32
C ALA A 36 34.62 9.98 0.58
N LEU A 37 33.44 9.96 1.23
CA LEU A 37 32.74 11.18 1.62
C LEU A 37 33.57 12.03 2.59
N THR A 38 34.23 11.41 3.58
CA THR A 38 35.03 12.13 4.59
C THR A 38 36.28 12.79 4.02
N GLN A 39 36.77 12.34 2.87
CA GLN A 39 37.91 12.96 2.18
C GLN A 39 37.50 14.23 1.42
N GLY A 40 36.24 14.35 1.03
CA GLY A 40 35.75 15.44 0.16
C GLY A 40 34.79 16.43 0.81
N ALA A 41 34.34 16.18 2.03
CA ALA A 41 33.33 16.99 2.70
C ALA A 41 33.47 16.98 4.24
N ASP A 42 32.94 18.03 4.87
CA ASP A 42 32.56 18.04 6.28
C ASP A 42 31.33 17.14 6.45
N LEU A 43 31.56 15.95 7.02
CA LEU A 43 30.58 14.85 7.08
C LEU A 43 30.10 14.61 8.51
N GLU A 44 28.79 14.50 8.69
CA GLU A 44 28.15 13.97 9.91
C GLU A 44 27.21 12.81 9.56
N PHE A 45 27.26 11.72 10.34
CA PHE A 45 26.36 10.57 10.18
C PHE A 45 25.28 10.60 11.26
N LEU A 46 24.04 10.84 10.83
CA LEU A 46 22.88 10.96 11.71
C LEU A 46 22.08 9.66 11.73
N VAL A 47 21.91 9.08 12.92
CA VAL A 47 21.09 7.89 13.13
C VAL A 47 19.76 8.29 13.76
N LEU A 48 18.69 8.18 13.00
CA LEU A 48 17.33 8.48 13.41
C LEU A 48 16.67 7.19 13.93
N THR A 49 16.72 7.01 15.25
CA THR A 49 16.34 5.76 15.94
C THR A 49 15.64 6.03 17.27
N THR A 50 15.14 4.99 17.94
CA THR A 50 14.62 5.06 19.31
C THR A 50 15.76 5.07 20.33
N ARG A 51 15.49 5.58 21.53
CA ARG A 51 16.47 5.61 22.63
C ARG A 51 16.91 4.21 23.06
N GLU A 52 15.96 3.27 23.12
CA GLU A 52 16.22 1.87 23.48
C GLU A 52 17.23 1.21 22.54
N SER A 53 17.17 1.54 21.25
CA SER A 53 18.02 0.95 20.23
C SER A 53 19.47 1.44 20.23
N VAL A 54 19.78 2.57 20.89
CA VAL A 54 21.14 3.14 20.91
C VAL A 54 22.16 2.14 21.46
N LYS A 55 21.79 1.38 22.50
CA LYS A 55 22.69 0.41 23.13
C LYS A 55 23.18 -0.64 22.13
N VAL A 56 22.30 -1.10 21.24
CA VAL A 56 22.64 -2.10 20.20
C VAL A 56 23.69 -1.56 19.23
N PHE A 57 23.60 -0.28 18.85
CA PHE A 57 24.61 0.38 18.02
C PHE A 57 25.94 0.52 18.76
N GLN A 58 25.92 0.97 20.02
CA GLN A 58 27.11 1.18 20.83
C GLN A 58 27.87 -0.12 21.14
N GLU A 59 27.18 -1.25 21.22
CA GLU A 59 27.77 -2.58 21.43
C GLU A 59 28.30 -3.20 20.13
N SER A 60 28.09 -2.57 18.99
CA SER A 60 28.42 -3.12 17.68
C SER A 60 29.81 -2.69 17.18
N GLU A 61 30.68 -3.66 16.88
CA GLU A 61 32.04 -3.39 16.38
C GLU A 61 32.05 -2.71 15.00
N VAL A 62 31.13 -3.10 14.10
CA VAL A 62 30.99 -2.45 12.78
C VAL A 62 30.52 -1.01 12.90
N PHE A 63 29.66 -0.71 13.87
CA PHE A 63 29.19 0.66 14.08
C PHE A 63 30.29 1.52 14.72
N SER A 64 31.10 0.94 15.61
CA SER A 64 32.31 1.60 16.14
C SER A 64 33.26 2.03 15.02
N GLU A 65 33.33 1.29 13.91
CA GLU A 65 34.13 1.68 12.74
C GLU A 65 33.52 2.87 11.97
N ILE A 66 32.18 3.02 11.94
CA ILE A 66 31.51 4.22 11.42
C ILE A 66 31.89 5.44 12.30
N GLU A 67 31.83 5.30 13.61
CA GLU A 67 32.20 6.36 14.57
C GLU A 67 33.67 6.79 14.45
N ARG A 68 34.58 5.84 14.13
CA ARG A 68 35.99 6.17 13.82
C ARG A 68 36.16 6.88 12.48
N THR A 69 35.26 6.64 11.54
CA THR A 69 35.33 7.20 10.19
C THR A 69 34.84 8.65 10.15
N CYS A 70 33.74 8.97 10.85
CA CYS A 70 33.17 10.31 10.90
C CYS A 70 32.38 10.57 12.20
N PRO A 71 32.13 11.83 12.58
CA PRO A 71 31.20 12.17 13.66
C PRO A 71 29.83 11.51 13.48
N VAL A 72 29.36 10.86 14.54
CA VAL A 72 28.04 10.21 14.60
C VAL A 72 27.17 10.90 15.64
N ARG A 73 25.89 11.09 15.33
CA ARG A 73 24.91 11.58 16.30
C ARG A 73 23.57 10.87 16.16
N PHE A 74 22.93 10.64 17.31
CA PHE A 74 21.60 10.06 17.38
C PHE A 74 20.53 11.15 17.44
N ILE A 75 19.51 11.03 16.58
CA ILE A 75 18.29 11.83 16.62
C ILE A 75 17.15 10.90 17.05
N PHE A 76 16.53 11.22 18.17
CA PHE A 76 15.50 10.37 18.74
C PHE A 76 14.16 10.56 18.04
N ILE A 77 13.55 9.44 17.66
CA ILE A 77 12.26 9.40 16.94
C ILE A 77 11.21 8.58 17.69
N ASP A 78 11.37 8.34 18.99
CA ASP A 78 10.45 7.52 19.80
C ASP A 78 8.97 7.95 19.66
N ASP A 79 8.73 9.27 19.58
CA ASP A 79 7.42 9.87 19.38
C ASP A 79 6.86 9.71 17.95
N LEU A 80 7.70 9.32 17.00
CA LEU A 80 7.36 9.12 15.58
C LEU A 80 7.01 7.68 15.19
N VAL A 81 7.15 6.70 16.11
CA VAL A 81 6.98 5.27 15.82
C VAL A 81 5.66 4.66 16.39
N PRO A 82 4.45 5.09 15.96
CA PRO A 82 3.21 4.47 16.38
C PRO A 82 2.87 3.27 15.50
N GLY A 83 3.36 2.10 15.92
CA GLY A 83 2.98 0.83 15.32
C GLY A 83 3.40 0.68 13.85
N ARG A 84 2.49 0.24 12.97
CA ARG A 84 2.80 -0.27 11.62
C ARG A 84 2.75 0.77 10.49
N MET A 85 3.05 2.04 10.76
CA MET A 85 2.97 3.12 9.77
C MET A 85 4.33 3.53 9.21
N TYR A 86 5.07 2.54 8.70
CA TYR A 86 6.47 2.68 8.26
C TYR A 86 6.74 3.92 7.40
N GLY A 87 6.03 4.10 6.29
CA GLY A 87 6.29 5.22 5.37
C GLY A 87 6.07 6.60 5.99
N VAL A 88 5.14 6.73 6.94
CA VAL A 88 4.89 8.00 7.65
C VAL A 88 6.02 8.27 8.62
N THR A 89 6.36 7.28 9.46
CA THR A 89 7.48 7.36 10.40
C THR A 89 8.79 7.69 9.68
N LEU A 90 9.10 7.00 8.58
CA LEU A 90 10.29 7.22 7.77
C LEU A 90 10.36 8.67 7.26
N THR A 91 9.26 9.17 6.67
CA THR A 91 9.17 10.53 6.15
C THR A 91 9.37 11.57 7.23
N LEU A 92 8.69 11.43 8.38
CA LEU A 92 8.79 12.36 9.49
C LEU A 92 10.18 12.32 10.14
N ALA A 93 10.79 11.15 10.26
CA ALA A 93 12.16 11.01 10.73
C ALA A 93 13.11 11.80 9.83
N TYR A 94 13.08 11.59 8.50
CA TYR A 94 13.93 12.35 7.60
C TYR A 94 13.71 13.86 7.68
N ALA A 95 12.45 14.31 7.77
CA ALA A 95 12.13 15.72 7.97
C ALA A 95 12.78 16.27 9.25
N ARG A 96 12.71 15.53 10.36
CA ARG A 96 13.40 15.90 11.61
C ARG A 96 14.91 15.97 11.44
N GLY A 97 15.52 15.02 10.71
CA GLY A 97 16.96 15.02 10.41
C GLY A 97 17.42 16.23 9.59
N ILE A 98 16.58 16.68 8.65
CA ILE A 98 16.84 17.92 7.88
C ILE A 98 16.71 19.14 8.80
N ALA A 99 15.58 19.26 9.50
CA ALA A 99 15.24 20.40 10.35
C ALA A 99 16.24 20.59 11.52
N ASP A 100 16.84 19.51 12.01
CA ASP A 100 17.88 19.54 13.04
C ASP A 100 19.13 20.35 12.62
N SER A 101 19.33 20.60 11.32
CA SER A 101 20.39 21.50 10.84
C SER A 101 20.06 22.99 11.00
N GLY A 102 18.85 23.34 11.45
CA GLY A 102 18.39 24.73 11.60
C GLY A 102 18.59 25.52 10.31
N ILE A 103 19.05 26.77 10.43
CA ILE A 103 19.28 27.67 9.28
C ILE A 103 20.32 27.14 8.26
N LEU A 104 21.14 26.16 8.64
CA LEU A 104 22.17 25.60 7.75
C LEU A 104 21.61 24.55 6.79
N GLN A 105 20.32 24.22 6.85
CA GLN A 105 19.75 23.18 6.03
C GLN A 105 19.85 23.48 4.52
N THR A 106 19.78 24.75 4.10
CA THR A 106 19.92 25.12 2.68
C THR A 106 21.37 25.12 2.19
N ASP A 107 22.33 24.99 3.11
CA ASP A 107 23.75 24.87 2.84
C ASP A 107 24.28 23.44 3.05
N THR A 108 23.39 22.48 3.30
CA THR A 108 23.74 21.09 3.64
C THR A 108 23.18 20.13 2.59
N HIS A 109 24.01 19.20 2.13
CA HIS A 109 23.56 18.08 1.29
C HIS A 109 23.16 16.92 2.20
N PHE A 110 21.93 16.44 2.08
CA PHE A 110 21.43 15.32 2.86
C PHE A 110 21.42 14.07 1.98
N ILE A 111 22.17 13.04 2.38
CA ILE A 111 22.16 11.71 1.76
C ILE A 111 21.21 10.84 2.57
N PHE A 112 20.17 10.28 1.95
CA PHE A 112 19.14 9.50 2.65
C PHE A 112 19.49 8.02 2.62
N MET A 113 19.35 7.31 3.74
CA MET A 113 19.75 5.90 3.84
C MET A 113 18.68 5.10 4.58
N ASN A 114 18.28 3.99 3.97
CA ASN A 114 17.49 2.97 4.63
C ASN A 114 18.40 1.86 5.20
N ALA A 115 17.93 1.22 6.27
CA ALA A 115 18.62 0.15 6.98
C ALA A 115 18.86 -1.11 6.13
N ASP A 116 17.99 -1.36 5.15
CA ASP A 116 17.90 -2.55 4.31
C ASP A 116 18.56 -2.38 2.93
N PHE A 117 19.38 -1.34 2.76
CA PHE A 117 20.14 -1.09 1.52
C PHE A 117 21.58 -1.56 1.63
N VAL A 118 21.96 -2.49 0.76
CA VAL A 118 23.34 -2.93 0.55
C VAL A 118 23.90 -2.18 -0.66
N TYR A 119 25.02 -1.47 -0.47
CA TYR A 119 25.58 -0.59 -1.51
C TYR A 119 26.74 -1.27 -2.23
N ALA A 120 26.84 -1.05 -3.54
CA ALA A 120 28.08 -1.34 -4.26
C ALA A 120 29.19 -0.37 -3.81
N ASP A 121 30.43 -0.81 -3.91
CA ASP A 121 31.59 0.07 -3.72
C ASP A 121 31.57 1.22 -4.74
N ASN A 122 32.14 2.35 -4.38
CA ASN A 122 32.12 3.63 -5.11
C ASN A 122 30.76 4.32 -5.26
N SER A 123 29.66 3.77 -4.72
CA SER A 123 28.33 4.39 -4.80
C SER A 123 28.32 5.80 -4.20
N PHE A 124 28.92 6.02 -3.02
CA PHE A 124 28.93 7.37 -2.43
C PHE A 124 30.00 8.29 -3.03
N SER A 125 31.08 7.75 -3.58
CA SER A 125 32.05 8.52 -4.38
C SER A 125 31.39 9.14 -5.61
N THR A 126 30.51 8.39 -6.28
CA THR A 126 29.70 8.91 -7.40
C THR A 126 28.80 10.06 -6.93
N ILE A 127 28.11 9.90 -5.79
CA ILE A 127 27.29 10.98 -5.21
C ILE A 127 28.13 12.23 -4.92
N LEU A 128 29.30 12.07 -4.28
CA LEU A 128 30.22 13.17 -3.98
C LEU A 128 30.67 13.89 -5.26
N THR A 129 31.00 13.15 -6.30
CA THR A 129 31.39 13.70 -7.61
C THR A 129 30.26 14.56 -8.19
N LYS A 130 29.01 14.08 -8.11
CA LYS A 130 27.83 14.85 -8.57
C LYS A 130 27.58 16.10 -7.70
N ILE A 131 27.77 16.01 -6.39
CA ILE A 131 27.70 17.18 -5.49
C ILE A 131 28.75 18.23 -5.90
N GLN A 132 29.99 17.81 -6.15
CA GLN A 132 31.08 18.69 -6.59
C GLN A 132 30.81 19.34 -7.95
N GLN A 133 30.05 18.67 -8.82
CA GLN A 133 29.55 19.21 -10.09
C GLN A 133 28.37 20.19 -9.93
N GLY A 134 27.91 20.43 -8.70
CA GLY A 134 26.85 21.39 -8.39
C GLY A 134 25.43 20.81 -8.42
N HIS A 135 25.27 19.49 -8.50
CA HIS A 135 23.94 18.87 -8.42
C HIS A 135 23.37 19.01 -6.99
N THR A 136 22.12 19.50 -6.91
CA THR A 136 21.40 19.69 -5.63
C THR A 136 20.30 18.65 -5.41
N CYS A 137 19.98 17.84 -6.41
CA CYS A 137 19.03 16.74 -6.31
C CYS A 137 19.55 15.54 -7.11
N ILE A 138 19.80 14.44 -6.42
CA ILE A 138 20.19 13.17 -7.02
C ILE A 138 19.17 12.12 -6.58
N VAL A 139 18.63 11.38 -7.54
CA VAL A 139 17.78 10.22 -7.31
C VAL A 139 18.47 8.98 -7.83
N ALA A 140 18.25 7.85 -7.16
CA ALA A 140 18.85 6.59 -7.54
C ALA A 140 17.86 5.44 -7.40
N PRO A 141 17.90 4.48 -8.32
CA PRO A 141 17.06 3.30 -8.25
C PRO A 141 17.68 2.23 -7.34
N SER A 142 16.81 1.49 -6.65
CA SER A 142 17.16 0.24 -6.00
C SER A 142 16.66 -0.95 -6.82
N LEU A 143 17.28 -2.11 -6.64
CA LEU A 143 16.75 -3.38 -7.12
C LEU A 143 16.41 -4.28 -5.94
N ARG A 144 15.12 -4.61 -5.83
CA ARG A 144 14.59 -5.38 -4.70
C ARG A 144 14.84 -6.88 -4.85
N VAL A 145 15.35 -7.49 -3.78
CA VAL A 145 15.68 -8.93 -3.72
C VAL A 145 15.01 -9.61 -2.53
N VAL A 146 14.98 -10.94 -2.55
CA VAL A 146 14.57 -11.75 -1.40
C VAL A 146 15.72 -11.82 -0.40
N SER A 147 15.56 -11.16 0.76
CA SER A 147 16.63 -11.04 1.75
C SER A 147 17.11 -12.41 2.24
N GLU A 148 16.18 -13.34 2.47
CA GLU A 148 16.50 -14.69 2.94
C GLU A 148 17.43 -15.47 2.01
N ASN A 149 17.40 -15.18 0.70
CA ASN A 149 18.25 -15.87 -0.27
C ASN A 149 19.64 -15.25 -0.39
N VAL A 150 19.76 -13.93 -0.20
CA VAL A 150 21.02 -13.20 -0.44
C VAL A 150 21.90 -13.11 0.81
N VAL A 151 21.35 -13.25 2.01
CA VAL A 151 22.10 -13.13 3.28
C VAL A 151 23.29 -14.10 3.30
N GLU A 152 23.09 -15.36 2.92
CA GLU A 152 24.17 -16.37 2.91
C GLU A 152 25.23 -16.03 1.86
N GLU A 153 24.82 -15.65 0.66
CA GLU A 153 25.73 -15.27 -0.43
C GLU A 153 26.58 -14.04 -0.04
N ILE A 154 25.96 -12.99 0.52
CA ILE A 154 26.67 -11.80 1.01
C ILE A 154 27.64 -12.15 2.14
N ASN A 155 27.20 -12.95 3.13
CA ASN A 155 28.06 -13.34 4.24
C ASN A 155 29.23 -14.23 3.81
N SER A 156 29.08 -15.02 2.75
CA SER A 156 30.20 -15.82 2.21
C SER A 156 31.36 -14.98 1.66
N HIS A 157 31.12 -13.69 1.37
CA HIS A 157 32.15 -12.74 0.95
C HIS A 157 32.85 -12.05 2.12
N LYS A 158 32.35 -12.19 3.35
CA LYS A 158 33.03 -11.66 4.54
C LYS A 158 34.24 -12.52 4.87
N LYS A 159 35.43 -11.93 4.85
CA LYS A 159 36.61 -12.58 5.43
C LYS A 159 36.48 -12.55 6.96
N THR A 160 36.96 -13.60 7.61
CA THR A 160 36.95 -13.69 9.07
C THR A 160 37.62 -12.46 9.70
N GLY A 161 36.88 -11.74 10.55
CA GLY A 161 37.36 -10.54 11.24
C GLY A 161 37.28 -9.24 10.41
N GLU A 162 36.82 -9.29 9.16
CA GLU A 162 36.66 -8.10 8.33
C GLU A 162 35.31 -7.42 8.62
N MET A 163 35.37 -6.14 9.01
CA MET A 163 34.18 -5.30 9.28
C MET A 163 33.62 -4.64 8.00
N LYS A 164 34.34 -4.76 6.89
CA LYS A 164 34.06 -4.09 5.63
C LYS A 164 33.64 -5.14 4.60
N LEU A 165 32.67 -4.79 3.78
CA LEU A 165 32.27 -5.57 2.63
C LEU A 165 32.34 -4.69 1.39
N SER A 166 33.15 -5.07 0.42
CA SER A 166 33.22 -4.39 -0.87
C SER A 166 32.72 -5.33 -1.97
N PHE A 167 31.75 -4.84 -2.73
CA PHE A 167 31.27 -5.48 -3.96
C PHE A 167 31.43 -4.47 -5.08
N SER A 168 32.02 -4.89 -6.21
CA SER A 168 31.85 -4.10 -7.43
C SER A 168 30.37 -4.03 -7.80
N PRO A 169 29.91 -2.97 -8.49
CA PRO A 169 28.51 -2.88 -8.88
C PRO A 169 28.02 -4.09 -9.67
N ARG A 170 28.81 -4.56 -10.65
CA ARG A 170 28.49 -5.76 -11.43
C ARG A 170 28.32 -7.03 -10.60
N GLN A 171 29.16 -7.23 -9.58
CA GLN A 171 29.02 -8.36 -8.66
C GLN A 171 27.70 -8.29 -7.89
N LEU A 172 27.37 -7.12 -7.35
CA LEU A 172 26.15 -6.95 -6.56
C LEU A 172 24.89 -7.06 -7.42
N VAL A 173 24.90 -6.52 -8.65
CA VAL A 173 23.82 -6.72 -9.63
C VAL A 173 23.66 -8.21 -9.97
N ARG A 174 24.76 -8.96 -10.16
CA ARG A 174 24.70 -10.41 -10.44
C ARG A 174 23.98 -11.17 -9.33
N ILE A 175 24.27 -10.84 -8.06
CA ILE A 175 23.58 -11.40 -6.88
C ILE A 175 22.09 -11.02 -6.94
N SER A 176 21.78 -9.75 -7.23
CA SER A 176 20.38 -9.29 -7.29
C SER A 176 19.56 -9.98 -8.37
N LEU A 177 20.07 -10.09 -9.60
CA LEU A 177 19.33 -10.67 -10.73
C LEU A 177 18.95 -12.14 -10.52
N ARG A 178 19.73 -12.88 -9.71
CA ARG A 178 19.44 -14.27 -9.33
C ARG A 178 18.38 -14.39 -8.23
N ASN A 179 18.16 -13.32 -7.48
CA ASN A 179 17.39 -13.31 -6.24
C ASN A 179 16.26 -12.26 -6.25
N LEU A 180 15.76 -11.90 -7.43
CA LEU A 180 14.71 -10.89 -7.59
C LEU A 180 13.48 -11.22 -6.74
N HIS A 181 12.97 -10.20 -6.05
CA HIS A 181 11.75 -10.34 -5.25
C HIS A 181 10.53 -10.62 -6.16
N PRO A 182 9.54 -11.43 -5.74
CA PRO A 182 8.35 -11.73 -6.55
C PRO A 182 7.60 -10.50 -7.08
N THR A 183 7.62 -9.39 -6.34
CA THR A 183 7.03 -8.12 -6.80
C THR A 183 7.80 -7.48 -7.95
N VAL A 184 9.12 -7.66 -8.06
CA VAL A 184 9.94 -7.24 -9.21
C VAL A 184 9.67 -8.14 -10.40
N VAL A 185 9.67 -9.46 -10.18
CA VAL A 185 9.36 -10.44 -11.23
C VAL A 185 7.96 -10.22 -11.81
N GLY A 186 6.99 -9.87 -10.97
CA GLY A 186 5.64 -9.53 -11.39
C GLY A 186 5.52 -8.22 -12.17
N LYS A 187 6.57 -7.40 -12.30
CA LYS A 187 6.55 -6.09 -12.99
C LYS A 187 7.27 -6.11 -14.35
N PHE A 188 7.71 -7.28 -14.82
CA PHE A 188 8.28 -7.38 -16.16
C PHE A 188 7.20 -7.25 -17.24
N ILE A 189 7.45 -6.38 -18.21
CA ILE A 189 6.55 -6.09 -19.33
C ILE A 189 6.70 -7.11 -20.46
N ASN A 190 7.95 -7.38 -20.87
CA ASN A 190 8.27 -8.26 -21.99
C ASN A 190 8.52 -9.73 -21.60
N PHE A 191 8.28 -10.10 -20.33
CA PHE A 191 8.51 -11.44 -19.82
C PHE A 191 7.26 -11.99 -19.13
N ASN A 192 6.64 -13.00 -19.72
CA ASN A 192 5.43 -13.62 -19.18
C ASN A 192 5.79 -14.65 -18.09
N THR A 193 5.63 -14.26 -16.83
CA THR A 193 5.88 -15.09 -15.65
C THR A 193 4.65 -15.90 -15.21
N GLY A 194 3.49 -15.66 -15.82
CA GLY A 194 2.19 -16.20 -15.37
C GLY A 194 1.56 -15.44 -14.20
N PHE A 195 2.23 -14.42 -13.66
CA PHE A 195 1.71 -13.55 -12.61
C PHE A 195 2.11 -12.09 -12.84
N ASN A 196 1.43 -11.16 -12.17
CA ASN A 196 1.67 -9.72 -12.27
C ASN A 196 1.62 -9.08 -10.86
N CYS A 197 2.24 -7.91 -10.69
CA CYS A 197 2.06 -7.05 -9.53
C CYS A 197 0.85 -6.12 -9.73
N LYS A 198 0.09 -5.84 -8.68
CA LYS A 198 -1.00 -4.84 -8.72
C LYS A 198 -0.51 -3.40 -8.67
N THR A 199 0.71 -3.17 -8.19
CA THR A 199 1.31 -1.85 -8.00
C THR A 199 2.48 -1.70 -8.95
N HIS A 200 2.44 -0.71 -9.85
CA HIS A 200 3.44 -0.54 -10.92
C HIS A 200 4.33 0.68 -10.68
N ASN A 201 4.80 0.87 -9.46
CA ASN A 201 5.75 1.94 -9.14
C ASN A 201 7.09 1.83 -9.91
N GLN A 202 7.37 0.66 -10.47
CA GLN A 202 8.51 0.36 -11.34
C GLN A 202 8.02 -0.56 -12.46
N LEU A 203 8.54 -0.40 -13.67
CA LEU A 203 8.32 -1.29 -14.81
C LEU A 203 9.68 -1.84 -15.27
N TYR A 204 9.73 -3.13 -15.62
CA TYR A 204 10.98 -3.78 -16.01
C TYR A 204 10.87 -4.43 -17.39
N TRP A 205 12.00 -4.44 -18.10
CA TRP A 205 12.18 -5.19 -19.33
C TRP A 205 13.44 -6.02 -19.20
N LYS A 206 13.33 -7.30 -19.53
CA LYS A 206 14.49 -8.17 -19.60
C LYS A 206 15.23 -7.85 -20.91
N ILE A 207 16.51 -7.51 -20.80
CA ILE A 207 17.39 -7.37 -21.97
C ILE A 207 17.96 -8.75 -22.27
N ASP A 208 18.73 -9.30 -21.33
CA ASP A 208 19.34 -10.63 -21.46
C ASP A 208 19.37 -11.36 -20.09
N ARG A 209 20.33 -12.26 -19.87
CA ARG A 209 20.47 -12.98 -18.59
C ARG A 209 21.16 -12.16 -17.50
N ASN A 210 21.93 -11.14 -17.90
CA ASN A 210 22.82 -10.34 -17.07
C ASN A 210 22.37 -8.88 -16.97
N SER A 211 21.35 -8.48 -17.73
CA SER A 211 20.92 -7.09 -17.83
C SER A 211 19.39 -6.95 -17.84
N ILE A 212 18.89 -5.94 -17.14
CA ILE A 212 17.50 -5.50 -17.18
C ILE A 212 17.43 -3.98 -17.36
N LEU A 213 16.42 -3.53 -18.09
CA LEU A 213 16.03 -2.12 -18.18
C LEU A 213 14.86 -1.87 -17.24
N ALA A 214 14.86 -0.73 -16.57
CA ALA A 214 13.79 -0.30 -15.68
C ALA A 214 13.34 1.13 -16.01
N ARG A 215 12.07 1.42 -15.73
CA ARG A 215 11.49 2.76 -15.71
C ARG A 215 10.70 2.95 -14.43
N HIS A 216 11.05 3.98 -13.66
CA HIS A 216 10.56 4.16 -12.30
C HIS A 216 9.54 5.30 -12.25
N TYR A 217 8.35 5.01 -11.74
CA TYR A 217 7.40 6.05 -11.31
C TYR A 217 7.64 6.45 -9.86
N LEU A 218 8.36 5.65 -9.09
CA LEU A 218 8.80 5.97 -7.74
C LEU A 218 10.28 5.64 -7.65
N ILE A 219 11.11 6.66 -7.45
CA ILE A 219 12.56 6.53 -7.35
C ILE A 219 13.01 7.10 -6.00
N PHE A 220 14.04 6.51 -5.41
CA PHE A 220 14.50 6.92 -4.09
C PHE A 220 15.31 8.22 -4.21
N MET A 221 14.98 9.20 -3.36
CA MET A 221 15.69 10.47 -3.27
C MET A 221 17.04 10.27 -2.57
N MET A 222 18.08 9.99 -3.36
CA MET A 222 19.37 9.59 -2.80
C MET A 222 20.08 10.77 -2.11
N MET A 223 20.01 11.96 -2.69
CA MET A 223 20.58 13.17 -2.10
C MET A 223 19.76 14.42 -2.45
N ILE A 224 19.51 15.27 -1.45
CA ILE A 224 18.88 16.58 -1.63
C ILE A 224 19.70 17.64 -0.88
N LYS A 225 19.99 18.76 -1.53
CA LYS A 225 20.36 20.03 -0.88
C LYS A 225 19.17 20.99 -0.99
N PRO A 226 18.41 21.21 0.09
CA PRO A 226 17.24 22.09 0.06
C PRO A 226 17.56 23.51 -0.45
N GLU A 227 16.67 24.06 -1.27
CA GLU A 227 16.63 25.47 -1.69
C GLU A 227 15.85 26.34 -0.69
N LYS A 228 14.95 25.73 0.10
CA LYS A 228 14.17 26.41 1.15
C LYS A 228 14.14 25.61 2.45
N GLU A 229 13.83 26.31 3.54
CA GLU A 229 13.69 25.68 4.86
C GLU A 229 12.53 24.69 4.92
N ILE A 230 12.67 23.57 5.65
CA ILE A 230 11.58 22.61 5.81
C ILE A 230 10.66 23.12 6.92
N SER A 231 9.51 23.68 6.54
CA SER A 231 8.53 24.20 7.51
C SER A 231 7.47 23.17 7.92
N GLY A 232 7.48 21.99 7.29
CA GLY A 232 6.57 20.88 7.58
C GLY A 232 6.33 19.97 6.38
N VAL A 233 5.91 18.75 6.66
CA VAL A 233 5.68 17.68 5.70
C VAL A 233 4.21 17.62 5.31
N ASN A 234 3.93 17.70 4.01
CA ASN A 234 2.59 17.62 3.45
C ASN A 234 2.37 16.37 2.57
N SER A 235 3.38 15.52 2.40
CA SER A 235 3.33 14.29 1.60
C SER A 235 4.38 13.28 2.07
N TYR A 236 4.38 12.07 1.51
CA TYR A 236 5.51 11.14 1.70
C TYR A 236 6.79 11.73 1.10
N CYS A 237 7.94 11.36 1.65
CA CYS A 237 9.22 11.94 1.24
C CYS A 237 9.53 11.73 -0.25
N ASP A 238 9.26 10.52 -0.76
CA ASP A 238 9.37 10.13 -2.17
C ASP A 238 8.33 10.77 -3.09
N TYR A 239 7.34 11.50 -2.56
CA TYR A 239 6.33 12.25 -3.32
C TYR A 239 6.58 13.76 -3.25
N GLY A 240 6.94 14.25 -2.06
CA GLY A 240 6.89 15.67 -1.73
C GLY A 240 8.24 16.34 -1.55
N PHE A 241 9.31 15.62 -1.15
CA PHE A 241 10.55 16.30 -0.79
C PHE A 241 11.21 16.99 -2.00
N ILE A 242 11.18 16.40 -3.18
CA ILE A 242 11.75 17.04 -4.38
C ILE A 242 10.99 18.35 -4.71
N PRO A 243 9.66 18.34 -4.97
CA PRO A 243 8.96 19.57 -5.30
C PRO A 243 8.87 20.56 -4.13
N GLU A 244 8.99 20.11 -2.87
CA GLU A 244 8.95 20.97 -1.69
C GLU A 244 10.30 21.40 -1.14
N LEU A 245 11.43 20.79 -1.49
CA LEU A 245 12.73 21.23 -0.97
C LEU A 245 13.59 21.79 -2.07
N VAL A 246 13.43 21.31 -3.29
CA VAL A 246 14.26 21.68 -4.44
C VAL A 246 13.42 21.92 -5.71
N PRO A 247 12.44 22.84 -5.64
CA PRO A 247 11.48 23.06 -6.74
C PRO A 247 12.13 23.50 -8.05
N ASN A 248 13.34 24.08 -8.02
CA ASN A 248 14.05 24.53 -9.21
C ASN A 248 15.22 23.61 -9.61
N ALA A 249 15.48 22.54 -8.86
CA ALA A 249 16.62 21.69 -9.13
C ALA A 249 16.42 20.86 -10.40
N LYS A 250 17.51 20.75 -11.17
CA LYS A 250 17.62 19.71 -12.19
C LYS A 250 17.92 18.39 -11.48
N VAL A 251 16.96 17.47 -11.51
CA VAL A 251 17.11 16.13 -10.95
C VAL A 251 18.15 15.34 -11.75
N GLU A 252 19.19 14.88 -11.07
CA GLU A 252 20.18 13.93 -11.60
C GLU A 252 19.74 12.50 -11.30
N ILE A 253 19.65 11.66 -12.33
CA ILE A 253 19.28 10.25 -12.17
C ILE A 253 20.52 9.41 -12.39
N LEU A 254 20.89 8.62 -11.38
CA LEU A 254 21.95 7.62 -11.50
C LEU A 254 21.39 6.40 -12.22
N ALA A 255 21.41 6.43 -13.55
CA ALA A 255 20.67 5.51 -14.41
C ALA A 255 21.45 4.23 -14.79
N ASP A 256 22.74 4.16 -14.48
CA ASP A 256 23.63 3.05 -14.83
C ASP A 256 24.18 2.41 -13.55
N SER A 257 24.00 1.09 -13.41
CA SER A 257 24.47 0.37 -12.23
C SER A 257 25.98 0.41 -12.03
N ASP A 258 26.81 0.56 -13.08
CA ASP A 258 28.26 0.72 -12.92
C ASP A 258 28.62 2.05 -12.22
N GLN A 259 27.74 3.06 -12.27
CA GLN A 259 27.94 4.34 -11.58
C GLN A 259 27.45 4.30 -10.13
N PHE A 260 26.30 3.69 -9.89
CA PHE A 260 25.70 3.57 -8.57
C PHE A 260 24.76 2.37 -8.55
N PHE A 261 24.89 1.53 -7.52
CA PHE A 261 23.95 0.45 -7.31
C PHE A 261 23.69 0.23 -5.83
N MET A 262 22.40 0.11 -5.49
CA MET A 262 21.96 -0.34 -4.19
C MET A 262 20.94 -1.48 -4.34
N MET A 263 21.17 -2.54 -3.57
CA MET A 263 20.27 -3.68 -3.45
C MET A 263 19.33 -3.43 -2.27
N GLU A 264 18.03 -3.56 -2.50
CA GLU A 264 16.99 -3.41 -1.46
C GLU A 264 16.58 -4.79 -0.94
N LEU A 265 16.89 -5.06 0.33
CA LEU A 265 16.58 -6.32 1.00
C LEU A 265 15.12 -6.34 1.45
N GLN A 266 14.35 -7.34 1.02
CA GLN A 266 12.96 -7.50 1.45
C GLN A 266 12.66 -8.96 1.74
N GLY A 267 11.97 -9.23 2.84
CA GLY A 267 11.58 -10.59 3.18
C GLY A 267 10.59 -11.14 2.16
N PHE A 268 10.71 -12.41 1.77
CA PHE A 268 9.91 -13.01 0.69
C PHE A 268 8.40 -12.71 0.74
N LYS A 269 7.81 -12.69 1.94
CA LYS A 269 6.36 -12.50 2.13
C LYS A 269 5.91 -11.05 2.06
N GLN A 270 6.83 -10.10 2.08
CA GLN A 270 6.52 -8.68 2.10
C GLN A 270 5.81 -8.31 0.79
N GLU A 271 4.62 -7.72 0.89
CA GLU A 271 3.83 -7.27 -0.27
C GLU A 271 3.44 -8.37 -1.26
N LEU A 272 3.48 -9.65 -0.83
CA LEU A 272 3.10 -10.77 -1.68
C LEU A 272 1.61 -10.72 -2.08
N ASP A 273 0.78 -9.98 -1.32
CA ASP A 273 -0.62 -9.73 -1.61
C ASP A 273 -0.86 -8.84 -2.84
N PHE A 274 0.19 -8.13 -3.30
CA PHE A 274 0.16 -7.41 -4.58
C PHE A 274 0.42 -8.32 -5.77
N VAL A 275 1.00 -9.49 -5.58
CA VAL A 275 1.23 -10.45 -6.66
C VAL A 275 -0.06 -11.21 -6.95
N ILE A 276 -0.51 -11.17 -8.20
CA ILE A 276 -1.74 -11.83 -8.66
C ILE A 276 -1.54 -12.70 -9.89
N PRO A 277 -2.32 -13.79 -10.03
CA PRO A 277 -2.38 -14.52 -11.28
C PRO A 277 -3.17 -13.69 -12.30
N ASN A 278 -2.47 -13.00 -13.20
CA ASN A 278 -3.09 -12.39 -14.38
C ASN A 278 -2.03 -12.02 -15.41
N LYS A 279 -2.45 -11.88 -16.67
CA LYS A 279 -1.64 -11.19 -17.67
C LYS A 279 -1.64 -9.69 -17.40
N LEU A 280 -0.50 -9.08 -17.70
CA LEU A 280 -0.33 -7.64 -17.64
C LEU A 280 -1.17 -6.95 -18.74
N ASN A 281 -1.85 -5.88 -18.37
CA ASN A 281 -2.71 -5.11 -19.26
C ASN A 281 -2.38 -3.62 -19.13
N ILE A 282 -1.94 -3.01 -20.22
CA ILE A 282 -1.53 -1.60 -20.28
C ILE A 282 -2.63 -0.66 -19.76
N LYS A 283 -3.91 -0.95 -20.02
CA LYS A 283 -5.03 -0.13 -19.52
C LYS A 283 -5.15 -0.18 -18.01
N ASP A 284 -4.89 -1.34 -17.42
CA ASP A 284 -4.95 -1.52 -15.96
C ASP A 284 -3.77 -0.82 -15.29
N ILE A 285 -2.58 -0.87 -15.88
CA ILE A 285 -1.40 -0.09 -15.43
C ILE A 285 -1.70 1.40 -15.48
N ALA A 286 -2.14 1.91 -16.63
CA ALA A 286 -2.46 3.33 -16.79
C ALA A 286 -3.53 3.77 -15.79
N SER A 287 -4.58 2.96 -15.59
CA SER A 287 -5.62 3.25 -14.61
C SER A 287 -5.10 3.26 -13.18
N GLU A 288 -4.15 2.39 -12.84
CA GLU A 288 -3.55 2.30 -11.51
C GLU A 288 -2.64 3.50 -11.23
N LEU A 289 -1.68 3.76 -12.13
CA LEU A 289 -0.76 4.89 -12.05
C LEU A 289 -1.48 6.25 -12.03
N SER A 290 -2.58 6.37 -12.77
CA SER A 290 -3.43 7.58 -12.76
C SER A 290 -3.95 7.96 -11.39
N ASN A 291 -4.05 7.01 -10.46
CA ASN A 291 -4.64 7.27 -9.14
C ASN A 291 -3.67 7.92 -8.16
N TRP A 292 -2.36 7.82 -8.37
CA TRP A 292 -1.38 8.21 -7.34
C TRP A 292 -0.12 8.90 -7.87
N THR A 293 0.21 8.77 -9.16
CA THR A 293 1.44 9.38 -9.69
C THR A 293 1.34 10.90 -9.69
N THR A 294 2.37 11.56 -9.16
CA THR A 294 2.55 13.01 -9.23
C THR A 294 3.15 13.41 -10.57
N LYS A 295 3.42 14.71 -10.77
CA LYS A 295 4.11 15.17 -11.98
C LYS A 295 5.54 14.61 -12.02
N GLU A 296 6.26 14.72 -10.91
CA GLU A 296 7.65 14.33 -10.74
C GLU A 296 7.83 12.82 -11.00
N HIS A 297 6.90 12.00 -10.50
CA HIS A 297 6.85 10.57 -10.78
C HIS A 297 6.80 10.23 -12.27
N ARG A 298 6.05 11.00 -13.05
CA ARG A 298 5.90 10.77 -14.50
C ARG A 298 7.07 11.35 -15.29
N ASP A 299 7.67 12.44 -14.81
CA ASP A 299 8.87 12.98 -15.43
C ASP A 299 10.05 12.00 -15.30
N VAL A 300 10.22 11.40 -14.11
CA VAL A 300 11.28 10.40 -13.85
C VAL A 300 11.06 9.10 -14.64
N SER A 301 9.82 8.70 -14.90
CA SER A 301 9.54 7.44 -15.62
C SER A 301 9.97 7.47 -17.10
N GLN A 302 10.39 8.63 -17.61
CA GLN A 302 10.91 8.79 -18.96
C GLN A 302 12.36 8.32 -19.14
N TYR A 303 13.08 8.08 -18.05
CA TYR A 303 14.49 7.73 -18.09
C TYR A 303 14.68 6.22 -18.12
N ASP A 304 15.58 5.76 -18.99
CA ASP A 304 16.00 4.36 -19.04
C ASP A 304 17.05 4.12 -17.95
N ILE A 305 16.75 3.20 -17.05
CA ILE A 305 17.65 2.76 -15.98
C ILE A 305 18.13 1.36 -16.33
N ILE A 306 19.44 1.12 -16.33
CA ILE A 306 20.02 -0.17 -16.71
C ILE A 306 20.74 -0.77 -15.51
N PHE A 307 20.32 -1.96 -15.11
CA PHE A 307 21.03 -2.81 -14.17
C PHE A 307 21.71 -3.93 -14.95
N HIS A 308 23.04 -4.01 -14.90
CA HIS A 308 23.80 -5.02 -15.63
C HIS A 308 24.98 -5.57 -14.83
N SER A 309 25.23 -6.88 -14.96
CA SER A 309 26.37 -7.56 -14.34
C SER A 309 27.51 -7.87 -15.31
N GLU A 310 27.31 -7.60 -16.60
CA GLU A 310 28.28 -7.73 -17.69
C GLU A 310 28.17 -6.47 -18.59
N ASP A 311 28.92 -6.41 -19.69
CA ASP A 311 28.82 -5.28 -20.63
C ASP A 311 27.43 -5.20 -21.27
N ILE A 312 26.92 -3.98 -21.44
CA ILE A 312 25.62 -3.71 -22.05
C ILE A 312 25.67 -4.10 -23.52
N THR A 313 24.73 -4.96 -23.94
CA THR A 313 24.63 -5.46 -25.31
C THR A 313 23.84 -4.49 -26.21
N GLU A 314 23.96 -4.64 -27.54
CA GLU A 314 23.17 -3.84 -28.49
C GLU A 314 21.64 -4.05 -28.35
N GLU A 315 21.23 -5.20 -27.79
CA GLU A 315 19.84 -5.53 -27.48
C GLU A 315 19.20 -4.51 -26.53
N ALA A 316 19.98 -3.90 -25.64
CA ALA A 316 19.51 -2.85 -24.74
C ALA A 316 18.88 -1.66 -25.49
N THR A 317 19.43 -1.31 -26.66
CA THR A 317 18.88 -0.22 -27.48
C THR A 317 17.53 -0.59 -28.09
N ILE A 318 17.33 -1.85 -28.45
CA ILE A 318 16.05 -2.35 -29.00
C ILE A 318 15.00 -2.34 -27.89
N VAL A 319 15.35 -2.89 -26.73
CA VAL A 319 14.46 -2.94 -25.56
C VAL A 319 14.11 -1.55 -25.06
N ALA A 320 15.04 -0.59 -25.07
CA ALA A 320 14.77 0.80 -24.69
C ALA A 320 13.73 1.47 -25.60
N ARG A 321 13.75 1.19 -26.92
CA ARG A 321 12.71 1.69 -27.84
C ARG A 321 11.35 1.06 -27.55
N GLU A 322 11.30 -0.24 -27.31
CA GLU A 322 10.05 -0.92 -26.92
C GLU A 322 9.50 -0.33 -25.61
N ALA A 323 10.36 -0.17 -24.60
CA ALA A 323 9.99 0.43 -23.32
C ALA A 323 9.42 1.84 -23.49
N LYS A 324 10.02 2.64 -24.38
CA LYS A 324 9.52 3.97 -24.73
C LYS A 324 8.12 3.94 -25.32
N ASP A 325 7.88 3.09 -26.31
CA ASP A 325 6.59 2.99 -26.99
C ASP A 325 5.47 2.55 -26.01
N ILE A 326 5.80 1.60 -25.12
CA ILE A 326 4.86 1.12 -24.10
C ILE A 326 4.58 2.20 -23.06
N VAL A 327 5.59 2.90 -22.54
CA VAL A 327 5.38 3.99 -21.58
C VAL A 327 4.56 5.12 -22.20
N GLN A 328 4.84 5.52 -23.44
CA GLN A 328 4.02 6.51 -24.14
C GLN A 328 2.56 6.06 -24.28
N SER A 329 2.33 4.77 -24.55
CA SER A 329 0.98 4.20 -24.61
C SER A 329 0.27 4.22 -23.26
N ILE A 330 0.99 3.94 -22.16
CA ILE A 330 0.48 4.05 -20.79
C ILE A 330 0.10 5.49 -20.51
N GLU A 331 0.99 6.45 -20.77
CA GLU A 331 0.78 7.87 -20.48
C GLU A 331 -0.37 8.48 -21.25
N HIS A 332 -0.57 8.09 -22.52
CA HIS A 332 -1.71 8.51 -23.31
C HIS A 332 -3.06 8.10 -22.69
N LEU A 333 -3.08 7.00 -21.94
CA LEU A 333 -4.26 6.49 -21.25
C LEU A 333 -4.41 7.03 -19.82
N MET A 334 -3.38 7.69 -19.28
CA MET A 334 -3.41 8.21 -17.92
C MET A 334 -4.20 9.52 -17.81
N THR A 335 -4.85 9.74 -16.66
CA THR A 335 -5.43 11.04 -16.34
C THR A 335 -4.36 12.03 -15.92
N SER A 336 -4.70 13.31 -15.70
CA SER A 336 -3.75 14.31 -15.17
C SER A 336 -3.04 13.84 -13.89
N PRO A 337 -1.79 14.27 -13.66
CA PRO A 337 -1.05 13.95 -12.44
C PRO A 337 -1.80 14.37 -11.17
N ILE A 338 -1.63 13.60 -10.10
CA ILE A 338 -2.15 13.94 -8.78
C ILE A 338 -1.22 14.96 -8.13
N ASN A 339 -1.77 15.92 -7.40
CA ASN A 339 -0.96 16.86 -6.63
C ASN A 339 -0.19 16.12 -5.51
N HIS A 340 1.10 16.43 -5.34
CA HIS A 340 1.92 15.85 -4.27
C HIS A 340 1.49 16.34 -2.88
N CYS A 341 1.07 17.61 -2.76
CA CYS A 341 0.58 18.19 -1.50
C CYS A 341 -0.68 17.48 -1.03
N PHE A 342 -0.67 17.01 0.21
CA PHE A 342 -1.78 16.30 0.84
C PHE A 342 -2.24 15.11 0.01
N HIS A 343 -1.28 14.42 -0.63
CA HIS A 343 -1.54 13.22 -1.42
C HIS A 343 -2.40 12.23 -0.62
N MET A 344 -3.38 11.59 -1.27
CA MET A 344 -4.38 10.79 -0.55
C MET A 344 -3.78 9.64 0.28
N TYR A 345 -2.63 9.11 -0.15
CA TYR A 345 -1.91 8.10 0.63
C TYR A 345 -1.26 8.69 1.87
N TRP A 346 -0.61 9.85 1.75
CA TRP A 346 -0.05 10.56 2.90
C TRP A 346 -1.12 10.84 3.95
N VAL A 347 -2.25 11.40 3.54
CA VAL A 347 -3.29 11.78 4.49
C VAL A 347 -3.90 10.57 5.20
N LYS A 348 -4.19 9.48 4.46
CA LYS A 348 -4.60 8.22 5.08
C LYS A 348 -3.53 7.68 6.03
N GLY A 349 -2.27 7.79 5.63
CA GLY A 349 -1.12 7.43 6.44
C GLY A 349 -1.11 8.17 7.76
N VAL A 350 -1.15 9.51 7.74
CA VAL A 350 -1.13 10.35 8.94
C VAL A 350 -2.34 10.09 9.84
N ILE A 351 -3.54 9.88 9.28
CA ILE A 351 -4.73 9.52 10.08
C ILE A 351 -4.52 8.19 10.82
N ASN A 352 -4.05 7.16 10.12
CA ASN A 352 -3.79 5.86 10.72
C ASN A 352 -2.64 5.93 11.74
N TRP A 353 -1.58 6.67 11.43
CA TRP A 353 -0.45 6.94 12.31
C TRP A 353 -0.93 7.60 13.61
N LYS A 354 -1.79 8.61 13.50
CA LYS A 354 -2.39 9.31 14.65
C LYS A 354 -3.26 8.37 15.47
N SER A 355 -4.11 7.59 14.81
CA SER A 355 -4.97 6.59 15.47
C SER A 355 -4.16 5.55 16.24
N ASN A 356 -3.01 5.11 15.71
CA ASN A 356 -2.15 4.14 16.36
C ASN A 356 -1.38 4.73 17.54
N ARG A 357 -1.09 6.03 17.53
CA ARG A 357 -0.37 6.72 18.61
C ARG A 357 -1.23 6.87 19.87
N GLY A 358 -2.56 6.94 19.72
CA GLY A 358 -3.49 7.14 20.83
C GLY A 358 -3.56 8.58 21.36
N ASP A 359 -2.78 9.51 20.81
CA ASP A 359 -2.84 10.95 21.10
C ASP A 359 -3.52 11.72 19.96
N SER A 360 -4.26 12.75 20.34
CA SER A 360 -4.90 13.71 19.45
C SER A 360 -3.92 14.71 18.80
N SER A 361 -2.69 14.85 19.29
CA SER A 361 -1.70 15.77 18.71
C SER A 361 -1.03 15.17 17.46
N LEU A 362 -0.78 16.03 16.46
CA LEU A 362 0.11 15.72 15.35
C LEU A 362 1.54 16.09 15.73
N PRO A 363 2.55 15.37 15.23
CA PRO A 363 3.94 15.71 15.50
C PRO A 363 4.28 17.00 14.76
N SER A 364 5.25 17.76 15.28
CA SER A 364 5.61 19.08 14.75
C SER A 364 6.10 19.07 13.30
N GLU A 365 6.56 17.91 12.82
CA GLU A 365 7.00 17.71 11.44
C GLU A 365 5.83 17.68 10.45
N VAL A 366 4.60 17.36 10.88
CA VAL A 366 3.44 17.45 9.98
C VAL A 366 3.10 18.91 9.75
N ASN A 367 2.91 19.29 8.49
CA ASN A 367 2.60 20.67 8.10
C ASN A 367 1.41 21.22 8.91
N ALA A 368 1.54 22.43 9.47
CA ALA A 368 0.53 23.06 10.32
C ALA A 368 -0.82 23.28 9.60
N ASP A 369 -0.82 23.44 8.28
CA ASP A 369 -2.02 23.57 7.46
C ASP A 369 -2.75 22.22 7.23
N PHE A 370 -2.25 21.13 7.80
CA PHE A 370 -2.90 19.83 7.75
C PHE A 370 -4.24 19.86 8.51
N ASP A 371 -5.28 20.26 7.80
CA ASP A 371 -6.65 20.31 8.32
C ASP A 371 -7.39 18.99 8.04
N MET A 372 -7.54 18.18 9.08
CA MET A 372 -8.31 16.93 9.00
C MET A 372 -9.76 17.14 8.53
N LYS A 373 -10.37 18.31 8.77
CA LYS A 373 -11.75 18.59 8.34
C LYS A 373 -11.85 18.75 6.83
N LYS A 374 -10.93 19.50 6.21
CA LYS A 374 -10.83 19.61 4.74
C LYS A 374 -10.68 18.23 4.09
N TYR A 375 -10.00 17.31 4.75
CA TYR A 375 -9.80 15.98 4.20
C TYR A 375 -10.99 15.03 4.35
N LYS A 376 -11.73 15.07 5.47
CA LYS A 376 -12.99 14.31 5.59
C LYS A 376 -13.91 14.61 4.40
N TYR A 377 -13.97 15.88 4.01
CA TYR A 377 -14.69 16.34 2.82
C TYR A 377 -14.10 15.79 1.51
N TYR A 378 -12.78 15.81 1.34
CA TYR A 378 -12.14 15.26 0.14
C TYR A 378 -12.38 13.75 -0.04
N ASN A 379 -12.28 12.98 1.05
CA ASN A 379 -12.61 11.56 1.07
C ASN A 379 -14.09 11.29 0.75
N PHE A 380 -14.99 12.11 1.29
CA PHE A 380 -16.41 12.07 0.94
C PHE A 380 -16.60 12.25 -0.57
N MET A 381 -15.97 13.26 -1.18
CA MET A 381 -16.06 13.52 -2.61
C MET A 381 -15.47 12.38 -3.47
N ILE A 382 -14.36 11.76 -3.06
CA ILE A 382 -13.80 10.58 -3.75
C ILE A 382 -14.76 9.39 -3.69
N ASN A 383 -15.40 9.15 -2.54
CA ASN A 383 -16.34 8.06 -2.37
C ASN A 383 -17.60 8.26 -3.23
N ILE A 384 -18.13 9.49 -3.25
CA ILE A 384 -19.19 9.91 -4.17
C ILE A 384 -18.79 9.62 -5.62
N ARG A 385 -17.57 10.00 -6.03
CA ARG A 385 -17.06 9.72 -7.39
C ARG A 385 -17.02 8.22 -7.71
N LYS A 386 -16.58 7.37 -6.78
CA LYS A 386 -16.56 5.91 -6.97
C LYS A 386 -17.96 5.34 -7.14
N ILE A 387 -18.94 5.85 -6.39
CA ILE A 387 -20.35 5.46 -6.52
C ILE A 387 -20.87 5.85 -7.91
N PHE A 388 -20.67 7.10 -8.33
CA PHE A 388 -21.07 7.56 -9.67
C PHE A 388 -20.40 6.77 -10.81
N CYS A 389 -19.11 6.47 -10.71
CA CYS A 389 -18.41 5.67 -11.73
C CYS A 389 -18.93 4.23 -11.80
N ARG A 390 -19.34 3.62 -10.67
CA ARG A 390 -19.94 2.29 -10.63
C ARG A 390 -21.33 2.28 -11.26
N GLU A 391 -22.16 3.27 -10.95
CA GLU A 391 -23.49 3.40 -11.56
C GLU A 391 -23.42 3.71 -13.05
N LYS A 392 -22.44 4.53 -13.49
CA LYS A 392 -22.16 4.74 -14.92
C LYS A 392 -21.87 3.43 -15.67
N LYS A 393 -21.11 2.52 -15.08
CA LYS A 393 -20.83 1.19 -15.67
C LYS A 393 -22.07 0.28 -15.73
N ARG A 394 -23.10 0.55 -14.91
CA ARG A 394 -24.37 -0.19 -14.89
C ARG A 394 -25.40 0.35 -15.90
N GLY A 395 -25.09 1.42 -16.64
CA GLY A 395 -26.00 2.02 -17.61
C GLY A 395 -27.18 2.77 -16.97
N SER A 396 -27.17 3.00 -15.66
CA SER A 396 -28.28 3.58 -14.90
C SER A 396 -28.30 5.12 -14.84
N PHE A 397 -27.42 5.83 -15.57
CA PHE A 397 -27.36 7.30 -15.49
C PHE A 397 -27.06 7.98 -16.84
N LEU A 398 -28.01 8.78 -17.32
CA LEU A 398 -27.90 9.65 -18.49
C LEU A 398 -27.78 11.12 -18.03
N ARG A 399 -26.55 11.61 -17.88
CA ARG A 399 -26.07 12.95 -18.32
C ARG A 399 -24.63 13.18 -17.85
N ARG A 400 -23.83 13.75 -18.75
CA ARG A 400 -22.45 14.18 -18.54
C ARG A 400 -22.50 15.60 -18.00
N ASP A 401 -22.03 15.84 -16.78
CA ASP A 401 -21.38 17.10 -16.38
C ASP A 401 -20.52 16.82 -15.14
N TRP A 402 -19.25 17.22 -15.19
CA TRP A 402 -18.29 17.05 -14.10
C TRP A 402 -18.40 18.18 -13.09
N ILE A 403 -18.21 17.87 -11.81
CA ILE A 403 -18.49 18.79 -10.71
C ILE A 403 -17.34 18.72 -9.69
N ASP A 404 -16.45 19.71 -9.70
CA ASP A 404 -15.57 20.05 -8.55
C ASP A 404 -16.35 20.86 -7.47
N TYR A 405 -15.72 21.23 -6.35
CA TYR A 405 -16.36 22.00 -5.26
C TYR A 405 -17.11 23.26 -5.75
N TYR A 406 -16.50 23.99 -6.68
CA TYR A 406 -17.06 25.22 -7.25
C TYR A 406 -18.24 24.89 -8.16
N ASN A 407 -18.10 23.82 -8.92
CA ASN A 407 -19.14 23.30 -9.79
C ASN A 407 -20.25 22.57 -9.03
N PHE A 408 -20.07 22.08 -7.80
CA PHE A 408 -21.13 21.45 -6.98
C PHE A 408 -22.08 22.50 -6.45
N LYS A 409 -21.53 23.61 -5.94
CA LYS A 409 -22.30 24.81 -5.62
C LYS A 409 -23.02 25.36 -6.86
N LYS A 410 -22.34 25.40 -8.02
CA LYS A 410 -22.93 25.85 -9.29
C LYS A 410 -24.00 24.90 -9.81
N TRP A 411 -23.82 23.59 -9.65
CA TRP A 411 -24.76 22.54 -10.05
C TRP A 411 -26.02 22.61 -9.19
N ILE A 412 -25.89 22.66 -7.85
CA ILE A 412 -27.03 22.89 -6.93
C ILE A 412 -27.78 24.17 -7.32
N ARG A 413 -27.07 25.26 -7.61
CA ARG A 413 -27.67 26.53 -8.06
C ARG A 413 -28.31 26.43 -9.46
N SER A 414 -27.77 25.61 -10.37
CA SER A 414 -28.32 25.39 -11.72
C SER A 414 -29.57 24.50 -11.69
N CYS A 415 -29.59 23.49 -10.82
CA CYS A 415 -30.77 22.68 -10.54
C CYS A 415 -31.92 23.55 -10.01
N LYS A 416 -31.61 24.58 -9.19
CA LYS A 416 -32.59 25.60 -8.76
C LYS A 416 -33.09 26.52 -9.90
N LYS A 417 -32.35 26.66 -11.01
CA LYS A 417 -32.64 27.64 -12.08
C LYS A 417 -33.28 27.05 -13.35
N GLU A 418 -32.92 25.83 -13.75
CA GLU A 418 -33.22 25.37 -15.11
C GLU A 418 -34.44 24.47 -15.27
N LYS A 419 -34.98 23.85 -14.21
CA LYS A 419 -36.09 22.89 -14.38
C LYS A 419 -37.03 22.95 -13.19
N GLY A 420 -38.30 23.26 -13.43
CA GLY A 420 -39.40 23.10 -12.47
C GLY A 420 -39.68 21.64 -12.06
N SER A 421 -38.67 20.78 -12.02
CA SER A 421 -38.69 19.43 -11.46
C SER A 421 -37.72 19.43 -10.27
N ASN A 422 -38.28 19.51 -9.07
CA ASN A 422 -37.58 19.96 -7.87
C ASN A 422 -36.81 18.87 -7.12
N ASN A 423 -36.88 17.59 -7.50
CA ASN A 423 -36.58 16.52 -6.55
C ASN A 423 -35.20 15.90 -6.78
N VAL A 424 -34.27 16.07 -5.82
CA VAL A 424 -32.96 15.37 -5.79
C VAL A 424 -32.87 14.56 -4.51
N ALA A 425 -32.63 13.26 -4.60
CA ALA A 425 -32.35 12.40 -3.45
C ALA A 425 -30.83 12.17 -3.33
N ILE A 426 -30.25 12.48 -2.17
CA ILE A 426 -28.87 12.17 -1.81
C ILE A 426 -28.94 11.14 -0.68
N ILE A 427 -28.17 10.05 -0.72
CA ILE A 427 -28.15 9.05 0.37
C ILE A 427 -26.78 9.12 1.03
N GLY A 428 -26.73 9.27 2.36
CA GLY A 428 -25.47 9.33 3.11
C GLY A 428 -25.64 9.11 4.61
N THR A 429 -24.53 8.84 5.29
CA THR A 429 -24.46 8.69 6.74
C THR A 429 -24.42 10.06 7.44
N GLU A 430 -24.81 10.11 8.70
CA GLU A 430 -24.85 11.35 9.50
C GLU A 430 -23.47 12.06 9.49
N ASP A 431 -23.43 13.27 8.93
CA ASP A 431 -22.24 14.14 8.94
C ASP A 431 -22.70 15.57 9.29
N GLU A 432 -22.35 16.04 10.49
CA GLU A 432 -22.65 17.41 10.95
C GLU A 432 -22.19 18.49 9.96
N LEU A 433 -21.13 18.23 9.19
CA LEU A 433 -20.64 19.16 8.18
C LEU A 433 -21.60 19.24 6.99
N LEU A 434 -22.15 18.10 6.56
CA LEU A 434 -23.15 18.06 5.49
C LEU A 434 -24.42 18.78 5.94
N LYS A 435 -24.85 18.57 7.20
CA LYS A 435 -25.99 19.27 7.81
C LYS A 435 -25.81 20.78 7.78
N ARG A 436 -24.68 21.31 8.28
CA ARG A 436 -24.38 22.76 8.24
C ARG A 436 -24.32 23.33 6.83
N ILE A 437 -23.73 22.59 5.87
CA ILE A 437 -23.67 23.01 4.46
C ILE A 437 -25.07 23.10 3.85
N LEU A 438 -25.97 22.18 4.20
CA LEU A 438 -27.34 22.17 3.71
C LEU A 438 -28.20 23.26 4.37
N ASP A 439 -28.03 23.48 5.68
CA ASP A 439 -28.67 24.55 6.44
C ASP A 439 -28.27 25.94 5.88
N ASP A 440 -26.98 26.17 5.63
CA ASP A 440 -26.47 27.42 5.02
C ASP A 440 -27.02 27.69 3.61
N GLN A 441 -27.62 26.69 2.95
CA GLN A 441 -28.20 26.80 1.61
C GLN A 441 -29.73 26.85 1.62
N GLY A 442 -30.35 26.93 2.80
CA GLY A 442 -31.81 26.95 2.99
C GLY A 442 -32.48 25.69 2.46
N VAL A 443 -31.81 24.53 2.56
CA VAL A 443 -32.34 23.26 2.12
C VAL A 443 -33.17 22.66 3.25
N ASN A 444 -34.48 22.54 3.05
CA ASN A 444 -35.36 21.84 3.99
C ASN A 444 -34.97 20.35 4.05
N TRP A 445 -34.88 19.79 5.25
CA TRP A 445 -34.56 18.38 5.48
C TRP A 445 -35.55 17.76 6.46
N ILE A 446 -35.69 16.44 6.38
CA ILE A 446 -36.57 15.65 7.25
C ILE A 446 -35.69 14.66 8.00
N ASP A 447 -35.74 14.72 9.33
CA ASP A 447 -35.12 13.72 10.19
C ASP A 447 -36.01 12.48 10.26
N MET A 448 -35.60 11.43 9.56
CA MET A 448 -36.32 10.14 9.53
C MET A 448 -36.28 9.41 10.88
N SER A 449 -35.51 9.87 11.88
CA SER A 449 -35.53 9.30 13.23
C SER A 449 -36.80 9.63 14.03
N SER A 450 -37.69 10.49 13.50
CA SER A 450 -38.80 11.09 14.27
C SER A 450 -40.22 10.91 13.70
N LEU A 451 -40.46 10.04 12.71
CA LEU A 451 -41.78 9.89 12.08
C LEU A 451 -42.43 8.51 12.23
N SER A 452 -43.44 8.43 13.13
CA SER A 452 -44.46 7.37 13.19
C SER A 452 -45.36 7.27 11.94
N LEU A 453 -45.19 8.19 10.99
CA LEU A 453 -45.98 8.27 9.74
C LEU A 453 -45.50 7.28 8.66
N VAL A 454 -44.25 6.81 8.70
CA VAL A 454 -43.71 5.84 7.73
C VAL A 454 -44.18 4.42 8.06
N GLU A 455 -44.36 4.11 9.34
CA GLU A 455 -44.85 2.80 9.80
C GLU A 455 -46.30 2.54 9.36
N SER A 456 -47.15 3.57 9.26
CA SER A 456 -48.55 3.42 8.84
C SER A 456 -48.75 3.31 7.32
N ILE A 457 -47.83 3.85 6.53
CA ILE A 457 -47.94 3.87 5.06
C ILE A 457 -47.33 2.61 4.43
N CYS A 458 -46.28 2.05 5.02
CA CYS A 458 -45.51 0.97 4.38
C CYS A 458 -45.73 -0.43 4.99
N ASN A 459 -46.41 -0.58 6.13
CA ASN A 459 -46.65 -1.88 6.77
C ASN A 459 -45.35 -2.71 6.98
N VAL A 460 -44.23 -2.03 7.23
CA VAL A 460 -42.91 -2.65 7.46
C VAL A 460 -42.64 -2.62 8.97
N GLY A 461 -42.35 -3.79 9.56
CA GLY A 461 -41.90 -3.88 10.96
C GLY A 461 -40.65 -3.04 11.22
N SER A 462 -40.48 -2.55 12.46
CA SER A 462 -39.58 -1.46 12.81
C SER A 462 -38.17 -1.57 12.20
N LEU A 463 -37.77 -0.51 11.50
CA LEU A 463 -36.42 -0.31 11.00
C LEU A 463 -35.62 0.50 12.03
N SER A 464 -35.22 -0.10 13.14
CA SER A 464 -34.19 0.46 14.01
C SER A 464 -32.81 -0.04 13.57
N GLY A 465 -32.24 0.62 12.56
CA GLY A 465 -30.83 0.48 12.19
C GLY A 465 -30.16 1.84 12.23
N GLU A 466 -29.24 2.04 13.17
CA GLU A 466 -28.49 3.29 13.32
C GLU A 466 -27.71 3.64 12.03
N GLY A 467 -27.88 4.88 11.54
CA GLY A 467 -26.85 5.58 10.75
C GLY A 467 -27.05 5.73 9.23
N MET A 468 -28.20 5.36 8.65
CA MET A 468 -28.45 5.57 7.21
C MET A 468 -29.60 6.55 6.98
N HIS A 469 -29.31 7.73 6.41
CA HIS A 469 -30.32 8.74 6.09
C HIS A 469 -30.45 8.90 4.57
N ILE A 470 -31.70 8.98 4.10
CA ILE A 470 -32.04 9.36 2.74
C ILE A 470 -32.43 10.83 2.77
N PHE A 471 -31.63 11.66 2.12
CA PHE A 471 -31.85 13.09 2.02
C PHE A 471 -32.69 13.38 0.78
N PHE A 472 -33.83 14.04 0.95
CA PHE A 472 -34.68 14.50 -0.14
C PHE A 472 -34.62 16.01 -0.22
N VAL A 473 -34.25 16.56 -1.36
CA VAL A 473 -34.21 18.00 -1.62
C VAL A 473 -35.46 18.39 -2.39
N ASN A 474 -36.29 19.25 -1.80
CA ASN A 474 -37.54 19.82 -2.32
C ASN A 474 -38.67 18.83 -2.69
N CYS A 475 -38.69 17.62 -2.12
CA CYS A 475 -39.80 16.68 -2.32
C CYS A 475 -41.03 17.06 -1.47
N THR A 476 -42.23 16.92 -2.03
CA THR A 476 -43.47 16.89 -1.24
C THR A 476 -43.65 15.52 -0.58
N SER A 477 -44.53 15.42 0.42
CA SER A 477 -44.90 14.12 1.02
C SER A 477 -45.43 13.13 -0.02
N GLY A 478 -46.14 13.61 -1.05
CA GLY A 478 -46.61 12.80 -2.18
C GLY A 478 -45.49 12.26 -3.07
N ASP A 479 -44.45 13.07 -3.32
CA ASP A 479 -43.28 12.66 -4.10
C ASP A 479 -42.47 11.56 -3.39
N ILE A 480 -42.35 11.67 -2.06
CA ILE A 480 -41.66 10.69 -1.22
C ILE A 480 -42.43 9.37 -1.25
N CYS A 481 -43.76 9.40 -1.07
CA CYS A 481 -44.60 8.19 -1.15
C CYS A 481 -44.55 7.53 -2.53
N ALA A 482 -44.53 8.29 -3.63
CA ALA A 482 -44.41 7.77 -4.99
C ALA A 482 -43.02 7.15 -5.26
N LEU A 483 -41.96 7.68 -4.66
CA LEU A 483 -40.61 7.12 -4.77
C LEU A 483 -40.47 5.84 -3.94
N LEU A 484 -40.99 5.84 -2.71
CA LEU A 484 -40.93 4.72 -1.77
C LEU A 484 -41.79 3.53 -2.22
N SER A 485 -42.96 3.78 -2.81
CA SER A 485 -43.84 2.74 -3.40
C SER A 485 -43.22 2.03 -4.61
N ASN A 486 -42.20 2.61 -5.26
CA ASN A 486 -41.40 1.95 -6.29
C ASN A 486 -40.24 1.10 -5.73
N LEU A 487 -39.96 1.16 -4.43
CA LEU A 487 -38.90 0.38 -3.76
C LEU A 487 -39.34 -1.04 -3.36
N ASP A 488 -40.60 -1.42 -3.57
CA ASP A 488 -41.19 -2.76 -3.33
C ASP A 488 -40.55 -3.90 -4.16
N ARG A 489 -39.45 -3.63 -4.87
CA ARG A 489 -38.65 -4.60 -5.62
C ARG A 489 -37.18 -4.63 -5.23
N ILE A 490 -36.86 -4.39 -3.96
CA ILE A 490 -35.49 -4.56 -3.46
C ILE A 490 -35.31 -5.96 -2.85
N GLU A 491 -34.40 -6.71 -3.45
CA GLU A 491 -33.81 -7.92 -2.86
C GLU A 491 -33.00 -7.54 -1.61
N TYR A 492 -33.42 -7.97 -0.42
CA TYR A 492 -32.70 -7.69 0.81
C TYR A 492 -31.38 -8.47 0.87
N ARG A 493 -30.25 -7.77 0.84
CA ARG A 493 -28.94 -8.30 1.25
C ARG A 493 -28.49 -7.62 2.53
N ILE A 494 -28.57 -8.34 3.64
CA ILE A 494 -28.05 -7.89 4.92
C ILE A 494 -26.52 -7.79 4.81
N ASN A 495 -25.99 -6.57 4.90
CA ASN A 495 -24.55 -6.30 4.88
C ASN A 495 -24.15 -5.70 6.23
N ILE A 496 -23.87 -6.57 7.21
CA ILE A 496 -23.36 -6.17 8.52
C ILE A 496 -21.90 -5.75 8.32
N GLN A 497 -21.65 -4.45 8.19
CA GLN A 497 -20.30 -3.91 8.03
C GLN A 497 -19.64 -3.50 9.36
N ASP A 498 -20.36 -3.55 10.49
CA ASP A 498 -19.74 -3.23 11.77
C ASP A 498 -19.15 -4.47 12.46
N VAL A 499 -17.90 -4.77 12.08
CA VAL A 499 -17.10 -5.86 12.67
C VAL A 499 -16.62 -5.49 14.09
N SER A 500 -16.84 -4.27 14.55
CA SER A 500 -16.36 -3.81 15.87
C SER A 500 -17.08 -4.49 17.04
N ILE A 501 -18.33 -4.92 16.86
CA ILE A 501 -19.09 -5.73 17.84
C ILE A 501 -18.44 -7.12 18.03
N PHE A 502 -17.82 -7.68 16.98
CA PHE A 502 -17.15 -9.00 17.04
C PHE A 502 -15.76 -8.98 17.70
N ASN A 503 -15.24 -7.78 18.03
CA ASN A 503 -13.92 -7.61 18.63
C ASN A 503 -13.97 -7.22 20.12
N LYS A 504 -15.17 -6.97 20.69
CA LYS A 504 -15.35 -6.51 22.08
C LYS A 504 -15.86 -7.57 23.07
N VAL A 505 -16.25 -8.76 22.60
CA VAL A 505 -16.75 -9.83 23.47
C VAL A 505 -15.59 -10.76 23.84
N ASN A 506 -15.41 -11.05 25.13
CA ASN A 506 -14.50 -12.07 25.60
C ASN A 506 -15.17 -13.44 25.37
N TYR A 507 -14.57 -14.29 24.54
CA TYR A 507 -15.21 -15.53 24.08
C TYR A 507 -14.67 -16.75 24.82
N ASP A 508 -15.45 -17.26 25.77
CA ASP A 508 -15.44 -18.68 26.12
C ASP A 508 -16.39 -19.47 25.17
N ASN A 509 -16.46 -20.80 25.35
CA ASN A 509 -17.27 -21.67 24.49
C ASN A 509 -18.76 -21.29 24.50
N ASP A 510 -19.27 -20.69 25.57
CA ASP A 510 -20.69 -20.39 25.73
C ASP A 510 -21.06 -19.12 24.94
N GLY A 511 -20.22 -18.08 25.00
CA GLY A 511 -20.45 -16.85 24.22
C GLY A 511 -20.39 -17.04 22.70
N TYR A 512 -19.57 -17.97 22.20
CA TYR A 512 -19.50 -18.27 20.76
C TYR A 512 -20.74 -19.04 20.26
N ASN A 513 -21.24 -19.98 21.05
CA ASN A 513 -22.44 -20.75 20.71
C ASN A 513 -23.71 -19.89 20.78
N GLU A 514 -23.77 -18.95 21.72
CA GLU A 514 -24.88 -17.99 21.84
C GLU A 514 -24.95 -17.05 20.63
N LEU A 515 -23.80 -16.54 20.16
CA LEU A 515 -23.72 -15.71 18.95
C LEU A 515 -24.24 -16.43 17.70
N ILE A 516 -23.87 -17.71 17.52
CA ILE A 516 -24.38 -18.54 16.42
C ILE A 516 -25.89 -18.72 16.55
N ARG A 517 -26.40 -19.04 17.75
CA ARG A 517 -27.84 -19.18 18.00
C ARG A 517 -28.60 -17.89 17.71
N SER A 518 -28.07 -16.72 18.07
CA SER A 518 -28.72 -15.44 17.81
C SER A 518 -28.74 -15.09 16.31
N VAL A 519 -27.66 -15.33 15.57
CA VAL A 519 -27.62 -15.07 14.11
C VAL A 519 -28.56 -16.00 13.36
N PHE A 520 -28.61 -17.30 13.70
CA PHE A 520 -29.51 -18.25 13.05
C PHE A 520 -30.96 -18.14 13.55
N GLY A 521 -31.18 -17.74 14.80
CA GLY A 521 -32.50 -17.43 15.35
C GLY A 521 -33.15 -16.23 14.67
N LEU A 522 -32.39 -15.15 14.48
CA LEU A 522 -32.83 -13.97 13.75
C LEU A 522 -33.16 -14.30 12.28
N ALA A 523 -32.33 -15.11 11.62
CA ALA A 523 -32.59 -15.54 10.25
C ALA A 523 -33.84 -16.42 10.12
N THR A 524 -34.15 -17.23 11.13
CA THR A 524 -35.35 -18.08 11.16
C THR A 524 -36.61 -17.23 11.37
N GLN A 525 -36.60 -16.29 12.31
CA GLN A 525 -37.70 -15.34 12.52
C GLN A 525 -38.00 -14.49 11.28
N LEU A 526 -36.95 -14.01 10.59
CA LEU A 526 -37.10 -13.21 9.36
C LEU A 526 -37.65 -14.03 8.18
N ARG A 527 -37.29 -15.32 8.07
CA ARG A 527 -37.82 -16.22 7.05
C ARG A 527 -39.30 -16.51 7.27
N ASP A 528 -39.69 -16.77 8.52
CA ASP A 528 -41.05 -17.18 8.88
C ASP A 528 -42.05 -16.01 8.80
N HIS A 529 -41.60 -14.76 8.91
CA HIS A 529 -42.46 -13.57 8.73
C HIS A 529 -42.56 -13.05 7.28
N SER A 530 -41.55 -13.27 6.43
CA SER A 530 -41.48 -12.64 5.09
C SER A 530 -41.71 -13.60 3.92
N GLY A 531 -41.59 -14.92 4.12
CA GLY A 531 -41.67 -15.91 3.04
C GLY A 531 -40.53 -15.82 2.00
N GLN A 532 -39.49 -15.00 2.23
CA GLN A 532 -38.41 -14.73 1.28
C GLN A 532 -37.14 -15.57 1.55
N LYS A 533 -36.33 -15.76 0.51
CA LYS A 533 -35.02 -16.45 0.59
C LYS A 533 -33.95 -15.50 1.14
N ILE A 534 -33.27 -15.92 2.20
CA ILE A 534 -32.18 -15.15 2.83
C ILE A 534 -30.83 -15.68 2.32
N TYR A 535 -29.97 -14.78 1.86
CA TYR A 535 -28.62 -15.10 1.39
C TYR A 535 -27.56 -14.46 2.29
N PHE A 536 -26.67 -15.28 2.85
CA PHE A 536 -25.52 -14.80 3.62
C PHE A 536 -24.35 -14.44 2.71
N ASN A 537 -23.65 -13.35 3.04
CA ASN A 537 -22.41 -13.00 2.35
C ASN A 537 -21.34 -14.07 2.63
N GLY A 538 -20.72 -14.58 1.56
CA GLY A 538 -19.66 -15.58 1.64
C GLY A 538 -18.44 -15.14 2.46
N SER A 539 -18.21 -13.83 2.65
CA SER A 539 -17.16 -13.32 3.55
C SER A 539 -17.45 -13.58 5.03
N ILE A 540 -18.71 -13.56 5.46
CA ILE A 540 -19.13 -13.82 6.85
C ILE A 540 -18.93 -15.29 7.17
N ILE A 541 -19.43 -16.18 6.29
CA ILE A 541 -19.22 -17.62 6.42
C ILE A 541 -17.71 -17.93 6.43
N ARG A 542 -16.94 -17.32 5.54
CA ARG A 542 -15.49 -17.49 5.47
C ARG A 542 -14.78 -16.98 6.74
N SER A 543 -15.24 -15.89 7.34
CA SER A 543 -14.67 -15.35 8.58
C SER A 543 -14.96 -16.23 9.79
N ILE A 544 -16.18 -16.79 9.90
CA ILE A 544 -16.57 -17.76 10.95
C ILE A 544 -15.74 -19.04 10.79
N VAL A 545 -15.60 -19.54 9.56
CA VAL A 545 -14.81 -20.74 9.25
C VAL A 545 -13.32 -20.50 9.56
N ASN A 546 -12.75 -19.38 9.12
CA ASN A 546 -11.33 -19.07 9.36
C ASN A 546 -11.01 -18.90 10.85
N LYS A 547 -11.88 -18.24 11.64
CA LYS A 547 -11.68 -18.12 13.09
C LYS A 547 -11.76 -19.48 13.81
N LYS A 548 -12.64 -20.38 13.36
CA LYS A 548 -12.69 -21.77 13.87
C LYS A 548 -11.40 -22.54 13.55
N PHE A 549 -10.81 -22.30 12.37
CA PHE A 549 -9.51 -22.87 12.00
C PHE A 549 -8.34 -22.34 12.83
N ASP A 550 -8.32 -21.04 13.14
CA ASP A 550 -7.26 -20.45 13.95
C ASP A 550 -7.32 -20.94 15.40
N TYR A 551 -8.52 -21.14 15.95
CA TYR A 551 -8.71 -21.77 17.26
C TYR A 551 -8.24 -23.23 17.29
N ILE A 552 -8.59 -24.03 16.28
CA ILE A 552 -8.09 -25.41 16.14
C ILE A 552 -6.56 -25.43 16.03
N ARG A 553 -5.96 -24.51 15.27
CA ARG A 553 -4.49 -24.38 15.17
C ARG A 553 -3.86 -23.99 16.51
N LEU A 554 -4.48 -23.11 17.27
CA LEU A 554 -4.03 -22.70 18.60
C LEU A 554 -4.07 -23.90 19.57
N MET A 555 -5.16 -24.65 19.57
CA MET A 555 -5.29 -25.90 20.34
C MET A 555 -4.22 -26.94 19.96
N PHE A 556 -3.93 -27.11 18.67
CA PHE A 556 -2.86 -28.01 18.20
C PHE A 556 -1.45 -27.56 18.58
N ARG A 557 -1.21 -26.24 18.72
CA ARG A 557 0.07 -25.69 19.18
C ARG A 557 0.29 -25.86 20.68
N LEU A 558 -0.78 -25.82 21.47
CA LEU A 558 -0.71 -25.90 22.93
C LEU A 558 -0.70 -27.35 23.46
N LEU A 559 -0.91 -28.36 22.61
CA LEU A 559 -0.89 -29.76 23.03
C LEU A 559 0.54 -30.35 23.08
N PRO A 560 0.90 -31.09 24.16
CA PRO A 560 2.16 -31.81 24.26
C PRO A 560 2.33 -32.84 23.12
N ASN A 561 3.56 -33.09 22.69
CA ASN A 561 3.86 -33.93 21.52
C ASN A 561 3.34 -35.38 21.65
N THR A 562 3.14 -35.89 22.86
CA THR A 562 2.57 -37.22 23.12
C THR A 562 1.06 -37.30 22.86
N ALA A 563 0.31 -36.20 22.99
CA ALA A 563 -1.14 -36.17 22.75
C ALA A 563 -1.49 -36.10 21.25
N LYS A 564 -0.56 -35.68 20.39
CA LYS A 564 -0.76 -35.55 18.93
C LYS A 564 -0.95 -36.91 18.23
N TYR A 565 -0.37 -37.97 18.78
CA TYR A 565 -0.46 -39.33 18.23
C TYR A 565 -1.80 -40.03 18.51
N ILE A 566 -2.53 -39.61 19.54
CA ILE A 566 -3.84 -40.19 19.91
C ILE A 566 -4.99 -39.51 19.15
N ILE A 567 -4.81 -38.26 18.72
CA ILE A 567 -5.87 -37.43 18.10
C ILE A 567 -5.90 -37.56 16.57
N LEU A 568 -4.83 -38.09 15.94
CA LEU A 568 -4.77 -38.25 14.48
C LEU A 568 -5.93 -39.09 13.89
N PRO A 569 -6.41 -40.18 14.52
CA PRO A 569 -7.60 -40.91 14.05
C PRO A 569 -8.90 -40.08 14.17
N PHE A 570 -9.02 -39.26 15.22
CA PHE A 570 -10.15 -38.35 15.41
C PHE A 570 -10.16 -37.20 14.40
N ALA A 571 -8.99 -36.69 14.03
CA ALA A 571 -8.84 -35.69 12.98
C ALA A 571 -9.26 -36.24 11.61
N VAL A 572 -8.96 -37.50 11.30
CA VAL A 572 -9.41 -38.18 10.07
C VAL A 572 -10.94 -38.37 10.05
N VAL A 573 -11.56 -38.73 11.18
CA VAL A 573 -13.02 -38.80 11.31
C VAL A 573 -13.66 -37.41 11.18
N LEU A 574 -13.06 -36.37 11.77
CA LEU A 574 -13.56 -35.00 11.67
C LEU A 574 -13.41 -34.44 10.25
N ILE A 575 -12.29 -34.71 9.57
CA ILE A 575 -12.08 -34.36 8.16
C ILE A 575 -13.08 -35.11 7.26
N SER A 576 -13.44 -36.35 7.59
CA SER A 576 -14.44 -37.15 6.86
C SER A 576 -15.86 -36.61 7.06
N PHE A 577 -16.20 -36.16 8.26
CA PHE A 577 -17.45 -35.44 8.56
C PHE A 577 -17.55 -34.10 7.79
N LEU A 578 -16.43 -33.38 7.70
CA LEU A 578 -16.34 -32.12 6.96
C LEU A 578 -16.37 -32.32 5.44
N PHE A 579 -15.92 -33.48 4.94
CA PHE A 579 -16.09 -33.87 3.54
C PHE A 579 -17.55 -34.19 3.22
N MET A 580 -18.27 -34.83 4.14
CA MET A 580 -19.73 -35.03 4.03
C MET A 580 -20.52 -33.72 4.05
N GLU A 581 -20.15 -32.73 4.86
CA GLU A 581 -20.81 -31.41 4.83
C GLU A 581 -20.60 -30.68 3.50
N ARG A 582 -19.41 -30.79 2.88
CA ARG A 582 -19.18 -30.23 1.52
C ARG A 582 -20.03 -30.92 0.46
N ILE A 583 -20.24 -32.23 0.58
CA ILE A 583 -21.14 -33.00 -0.30
C ILE A 583 -22.60 -32.59 -0.09
N ILE A 584 -23.04 -32.35 1.15
CA ILE A 584 -24.40 -31.87 1.48
C ILE A 584 -24.62 -30.46 0.92
N VAL A 585 -23.63 -29.56 1.04
CA VAL A 585 -23.70 -28.21 0.45
C VAL A 585 -23.73 -28.27 -1.09
N HIS A 586 -23.00 -29.20 -1.71
CA HIS A 586 -23.07 -29.43 -3.17
C HIS A 586 -24.40 -30.06 -3.60
N MET A 587 -24.95 -31.00 -2.84
CA MET A 587 -26.26 -31.61 -3.12
C MET A 587 -27.41 -30.60 -2.95
N LEU A 588 -27.35 -29.74 -1.93
CA LEU A 588 -28.34 -28.67 -1.74
C LEU A 588 -28.25 -27.58 -2.83
N LEU A 589 -27.06 -27.34 -3.40
CA LEU A 589 -26.88 -26.49 -4.58
C LEU A 589 -27.42 -27.13 -5.87
N LEU A 590 -27.30 -28.45 -6.03
CA LEU A 590 -27.82 -29.20 -7.17
C LEU A 590 -29.35 -29.38 -7.11
N MET A 591 -29.93 -29.59 -5.93
CA MET A 591 -31.38 -29.70 -5.73
C MET A 591 -32.11 -28.34 -5.87
N GLY A 592 -31.39 -27.21 -5.90
CA GLY A 592 -31.93 -25.88 -6.12
C GLY A 592 -32.13 -25.48 -7.59
N LEU A 593 -31.66 -26.29 -8.54
CA LEU A 593 -31.83 -26.05 -9.98
C LEU A 593 -32.91 -26.99 -10.54
N GLY A 594 -34.17 -26.59 -10.37
CA GLY A 594 -35.30 -27.21 -11.06
C GLY A 594 -35.21 -26.94 -12.57
N GLY A 595 -34.59 -27.84 -13.32
CA GLY A 595 -34.56 -27.80 -14.78
C GLY A 595 -34.00 -29.09 -15.35
N ARG A 596 -34.85 -29.84 -16.07
CA ARG A 596 -34.52 -31.12 -16.73
C ARG A 596 -33.20 -31.04 -17.49
N ALA A 597 -32.22 -31.84 -17.10
CA ALA A 597 -31.08 -32.18 -17.95
C ALA A 597 -30.81 -33.70 -17.85
N ARG A 598 -30.98 -34.39 -18.98
CA ARG A 598 -30.56 -35.80 -19.16
C ARG A 598 -29.04 -35.85 -19.11
N VAL A 599 -28.48 -36.68 -18.24
CA VAL A 599 -27.05 -36.99 -18.21
C VAL A 599 -26.82 -38.23 -19.08
N GLY A 600 -26.16 -38.05 -20.22
CA GLY A 600 -25.52 -39.12 -20.97
C GLY A 600 -24.06 -39.22 -20.55
N CYS A 601 -23.64 -40.39 -20.10
CA CYS A 601 -22.24 -40.73 -19.88
C CYS A 601 -21.46 -40.67 -21.21
N THR A 602 -20.26 -40.13 -21.18
CA THR A 602 -19.13 -40.67 -21.95
C THR A 602 -17.82 -40.24 -21.31
N SER A 603 -17.06 -41.26 -20.93
CA SER A 603 -15.67 -41.26 -20.52
C SER A 603 -14.75 -40.86 -21.68
N ALA A 604 -13.80 -39.95 -21.44
CA ALA A 604 -12.58 -39.89 -22.22
C ALA A 604 -11.45 -39.17 -21.45
N LEU A 605 -10.25 -39.73 -21.61
CA LEU A 605 -8.91 -39.20 -21.30
C LEU A 605 -8.44 -39.26 -19.84
N TYR A 606 -7.69 -40.32 -19.53
CA TYR A 606 -6.28 -40.20 -19.15
C TYR A 606 -5.54 -41.51 -19.51
N THR A 607 -4.75 -41.44 -20.57
CA THR A 607 -3.67 -42.39 -20.88
C THR A 607 -2.50 -41.53 -21.29
N ALA A 608 -1.44 -41.48 -20.47
CA ALA A 608 -0.04 -41.40 -20.90
C ALA A 608 0.91 -41.16 -19.72
N ILE A 609 1.68 -42.21 -19.42
CA ILE A 609 3.13 -42.22 -19.18
C ILE A 609 3.62 -41.79 -17.77
N GLU A 610 3.95 -42.83 -16.99
CA GLU A 610 5.16 -42.94 -16.15
C GLU A 610 5.96 -44.16 -16.65
N PRO A 611 7.22 -44.41 -16.26
CA PRO A 611 8.24 -43.52 -15.70
C PRO A 611 9.62 -43.70 -16.39
N SER A 612 10.53 -42.73 -16.23
CA SER A 612 11.96 -42.96 -16.48
C SER A 612 12.79 -42.70 -15.23
N ASN A 613 13.42 -43.79 -14.79
CA ASN A 613 14.69 -43.94 -14.08
C ASN A 613 14.97 -43.13 -12.80
N LYS A 614 14.93 -43.90 -11.71
CA LYS A 614 15.77 -43.77 -10.51
C LYS A 614 17.26 -43.69 -10.89
N ASN A 615 17.93 -42.60 -10.49
CA ASN A 615 19.27 -42.59 -9.88
C ASN A 615 19.73 -41.14 -9.66
N ARG A 616 19.36 -40.56 -8.51
CA ARG A 616 20.19 -39.78 -7.58
C ARG A 616 19.32 -39.15 -6.50
#